data_AF-A0ABD7GQ72-F1
#
_entry.id   AF-A0ABD7GQ72-F1
#
_cell.length_a   1.000
_cell.length_b   1.000
_cell.length_c   1.000
_cell.angle_alpha   90.00
_cell.angle_beta   90.00
_cell.angle_gamma   90.00
#
_symmetry.space_group_name_H-M   'P 1'
#
loop_
_entity.id
_entity.type
_entity.pdbx_description
1 polymer ?
#
loop_
_entity_poly.entity_id
_entity_poly.type
_entity_poly.pdbx_seq_one_letter_code
_entity_poly.pdbx_strand_id
1 'polypeptide(L)'
;MTLQPAFTLAVQDAQHSFRRLLKAMSEPGVIVSLHQLSQGWLPLNLATTSVLLTQADNDTPVWLSGALSNDIANQNLRFHTGAPLVEQPQQAIFAVADEQISHEQLNALSEGTAVAPETSATLILQVASLSGGRMLRLTGAGIADERMVAPQLPECIIHELTERPHPFPLGIDLILTCGERLLAIPRTTHVEVC
;
A
#
# COMPACT_ATOMS: atom_id res chain seq x y z
N MET A 1 20.62 -5.06 18.41
CA MET A 1 20.08 -4.11 17.43
C MET A 1 20.57 -4.62 16.07
N THR A 2 19.69 -5.23 15.28
CA THR A 2 20.08 -5.89 14.02
C THR A 2 19.48 -5.09 12.89
N LEU A 3 20.15 -4.00 12.53
CA LEU A 3 19.78 -3.19 11.37
C LEU A 3 20.05 -4.00 10.10
N GLN A 4 19.08 -3.98 9.20
CA GLN A 4 19.17 -4.56 7.87
C GLN A 4 19.50 -3.45 6.87
N PRO A 5 20.13 -3.79 5.72
CA PRO A 5 20.43 -2.80 4.70
C PRO A 5 19.15 -2.19 4.09
N ALA A 6 19.28 -0.95 3.64
CA ALA A 6 18.30 -0.26 2.79
C ALA A 6 18.79 -0.27 1.33
N PHE A 7 18.31 0.67 0.51
CA PHE A 7 18.80 0.87 -0.85
C PHE A 7 20.32 1.08 -0.88
N THR A 8 20.99 0.49 -1.87
CA THR A 8 22.44 0.62 -2.04
C THR A 8 22.79 1.98 -2.63
N LEU A 9 22.00 2.44 -3.60
CA LEU A 9 22.11 3.74 -4.24
C LEU A 9 20.87 4.56 -3.89
N ALA A 10 20.79 5.03 -2.63
CA ALA A 10 19.58 5.60 -2.03
C ALA A 10 18.77 6.53 -2.96
N VAL A 11 19.44 7.47 -3.64
CA VAL A 11 18.78 8.43 -4.55
C VAL A 11 18.22 7.74 -5.79
N GLN A 12 19.04 6.95 -6.50
CA GLN A 12 18.66 6.30 -7.75
C GLN A 12 17.60 5.22 -7.53
N ASP A 13 17.74 4.47 -6.44
CA ASP A 13 16.87 3.35 -6.11
C ASP A 13 15.49 3.82 -5.64
N ALA A 14 15.43 4.86 -4.81
CA ALA A 14 14.17 5.51 -4.44
C ALA A 14 13.49 6.11 -5.67
N GLN A 15 14.25 6.79 -6.54
CA GLN A 15 13.70 7.38 -7.76
C GLN A 15 13.17 6.33 -8.76
N HIS A 16 13.85 5.19 -8.89
CA HIS A 16 13.34 4.07 -9.66
C HIS A 16 12.04 3.55 -9.05
N SER A 17 12.02 3.29 -7.75
CA SER A 17 10.87 2.78 -7.04
C SER A 17 9.66 3.72 -7.14
N PHE A 18 9.89 5.02 -6.99
CA PHE A 18 8.88 6.06 -7.18
C PHE A 18 8.24 6.01 -8.58
N ARG A 19 9.04 5.90 -9.65
CA ARG A 19 8.49 5.83 -11.01
C ARG A 19 7.64 4.58 -11.24
N ARG A 20 8.00 3.45 -10.62
CA ARG A 20 7.22 2.22 -10.72
C ARG A 20 5.92 2.35 -9.93
N LEU A 21 5.97 2.91 -8.72
CA LEU A 21 4.78 3.22 -7.93
C LEU A 21 3.85 4.20 -8.68
N LEU A 22 4.40 5.28 -9.24
CA LEU A 22 3.65 6.25 -10.03
C LEU A 22 2.93 5.57 -11.21
N LYS A 23 3.63 4.68 -11.94
CA LYS A 23 3.03 3.90 -13.03
C LYS A 23 1.85 3.04 -12.54
N ALA A 24 1.99 2.38 -11.40
CA ALA A 24 0.91 1.55 -10.84
C ALA A 24 -0.29 2.38 -10.36
N MET A 25 -0.04 3.54 -9.74
CA MET A 25 -1.07 4.46 -9.27
C MET A 25 -1.78 5.17 -10.44
N SER A 26 -1.04 5.59 -11.47
CA SER A 26 -1.62 6.30 -12.62
C SER A 26 -2.33 5.39 -13.61
N GLU A 27 -2.06 4.08 -13.59
CA GLU A 27 -2.69 3.07 -14.44
C GLU A 27 -3.16 1.89 -13.57
N PRO A 28 -4.29 2.06 -12.84
CA PRO A 28 -4.73 1.14 -11.79
C PRO A 28 -4.88 -0.30 -12.28
N GLY A 29 -4.33 -1.26 -11.54
CA GLY A 29 -4.32 -2.68 -11.95
C GLY A 29 -3.11 -3.11 -12.79
N VAL A 30 -2.24 -2.19 -13.23
CA VAL A 30 -0.94 -2.56 -13.82
C VAL A 30 -0.02 -3.11 -12.71
N ILE A 31 0.45 -4.34 -12.89
CA ILE A 31 1.44 -4.94 -12.00
C ILE A 31 2.84 -4.44 -12.41
N VAL A 32 3.54 -3.86 -11.45
CA VAL A 32 4.94 -3.47 -11.56
C VAL A 32 5.80 -4.31 -10.61
N SER A 33 7.12 -4.23 -10.77
CA SER A 33 8.09 -4.90 -9.91
C SER A 33 9.15 -3.90 -9.47
N LEU A 34 9.61 -4.08 -8.23
CA LEU A 34 10.62 -3.28 -7.53
C LEU A 34 11.77 -4.22 -7.18
N HIS A 35 12.99 -3.99 -7.68
CA HIS A 35 14.11 -4.94 -7.54
C HIS A 35 15.37 -4.31 -6.93
N GLN A 36 15.25 -3.07 -6.45
CA GLN A 36 16.38 -2.28 -5.96
C GLN A 36 16.88 -2.74 -4.59
N LEU A 37 16.05 -3.46 -3.84
CA LEU A 37 16.43 -4.16 -2.62
C LEU A 37 16.67 -5.63 -2.91
N SER A 38 17.65 -6.22 -2.23
CA SER A 38 17.88 -7.67 -2.27
C SER A 38 16.92 -8.46 -1.39
N GLN A 39 16.43 -7.85 -0.31
CA GLN A 39 15.49 -8.45 0.64
C GLN A 39 14.65 -7.36 1.31
N GLY A 40 13.43 -7.73 1.72
CA GLY A 40 12.57 -6.88 2.54
C GLY A 40 12.91 -6.97 4.04
N TRP A 41 12.37 -6.03 4.82
CA TRP A 41 12.50 -6.06 6.28
C TRP A 41 11.47 -6.99 6.89
N LEU A 42 11.74 -8.29 6.82
CA LEU A 42 10.79 -9.34 7.20
C LEU A 42 10.11 -9.04 8.55
N PRO A 43 8.76 -9.14 8.60
CA PRO A 43 7.86 -9.75 7.62
C PRO A 43 7.42 -8.83 6.47
N LEU A 44 7.95 -7.61 6.36
CA LEU A 44 7.68 -6.73 5.22
C LEU A 44 8.36 -7.31 3.97
N ASN A 45 7.57 -7.55 2.93
CA ASN A 45 8.08 -8.01 1.64
C ASN A 45 8.89 -6.89 0.95
N LEU A 46 9.57 -7.25 -0.12
CA LEU A 46 10.50 -6.38 -0.82
C LEU A 46 9.79 -5.13 -1.39
N ALA A 47 8.61 -5.31 -1.98
CA ALA A 47 7.82 -4.20 -2.52
C ALA A 47 7.33 -3.25 -1.42
N THR A 48 6.78 -3.76 -0.31
CA THR A 48 6.39 -2.97 0.86
C THR A 48 7.56 -2.15 1.42
N THR A 49 8.70 -2.81 1.62
CA THR A 49 9.92 -2.16 2.13
C THR A 49 10.39 -1.06 1.18
N SER A 50 10.35 -1.31 -0.13
CA SER A 50 10.76 -0.36 -1.15
C SER A 50 9.83 0.86 -1.21
N VAL A 51 8.52 0.66 -1.06
CA VAL A 51 7.55 1.77 -0.99
C VAL A 51 7.82 2.63 0.23
N LEU A 52 8.01 2.03 1.40
CA LEU A 52 8.28 2.78 2.64
C LEU A 52 9.61 3.53 2.58
N LEU A 53 10.68 2.91 2.06
CA LEU A 53 11.97 3.60 1.86
C LEU A 53 11.90 4.74 0.84
N THR A 54 10.91 4.73 -0.05
CA THR A 54 10.74 5.76 -1.08
C THR A 54 9.88 6.92 -0.59
N GLN A 55 8.84 6.63 0.20
CA GLN A 55 7.75 7.56 0.49
C GLN A 55 7.65 7.96 1.96
N ALA A 56 8.16 7.14 2.90
CA ALA A 56 8.06 7.43 4.32
C ALA A 56 9.25 8.28 4.78
N ASP A 57 8.96 9.21 5.68
CA ASP A 57 9.85 10.17 6.29
C ASP A 57 9.29 10.62 7.66
N ASN A 58 9.98 11.57 8.31
CA ASN A 58 9.59 12.06 9.63
C ASN A 58 8.19 12.72 9.70
N ASP A 59 7.61 13.11 8.57
CA ASP A 59 6.31 13.78 8.50
C ASP A 59 5.17 12.81 8.14
N THR A 60 5.49 11.53 7.93
CA THR A 60 4.54 10.50 7.49
C THR A 60 4.41 9.35 8.50
N PRO A 61 3.55 9.50 9.52
CA PRO A 61 3.28 8.44 10.49
C PRO A 61 2.90 7.10 9.84
N VAL A 62 3.52 6.02 10.31
CA VAL A 62 3.32 4.66 9.81
C VAL A 62 2.70 3.78 10.87
N TRP A 63 1.62 3.11 10.52
CA TRP A 63 1.02 2.04 11.32
C TRP A 63 1.32 0.68 10.70
N LEU A 64 1.77 -0.28 11.50
CA LEU A 64 1.99 -1.68 11.08
C LEU A 64 1.01 -2.59 11.83
N SER A 65 0.21 -3.37 11.10
CA SER A 65 -0.79 -4.24 11.70
C SER A 65 -0.16 -5.49 12.33
N GLY A 66 -0.59 -5.86 13.53
CA GLY A 66 -0.43 -7.21 14.10
C GLY A 66 0.94 -7.83 13.87
N ALA A 67 0.98 -8.94 13.14
CA ALA A 67 2.19 -9.72 12.87
C ALA A 67 3.26 -8.96 12.07
N LEU A 68 2.90 -7.89 11.35
CA LEU A 68 3.84 -7.07 10.58
C LEU A 68 4.70 -6.16 11.47
N SER A 69 4.22 -5.82 12.67
CA SER A 69 4.97 -5.03 13.65
C SER A 69 5.89 -5.94 14.47
N ASN A 70 7.16 -5.97 14.12
CA ASN A 70 8.19 -6.63 14.91
C ASN A 70 9.39 -5.69 15.14
N ASP A 71 10.30 -6.08 16.03
CA ASP A 71 11.48 -5.27 16.36
C ASP A 71 12.35 -4.95 15.14
N ILE A 72 12.47 -5.86 14.17
CA ILE A 72 13.29 -5.67 12.98
C ILE A 72 12.66 -4.61 12.07
N ALA A 73 11.39 -4.77 11.68
CA ALA A 73 10.66 -3.81 10.86
C ALA A 73 10.63 -2.44 11.54
N ASN A 74 10.30 -2.40 12.84
CA ASN A 74 10.16 -1.17 13.60
C ASN A 74 11.50 -0.42 13.75
N GLN A 75 12.61 -1.12 13.99
CA GLN A 75 13.93 -0.49 14.10
C GLN A 75 14.43 -0.01 12.75
N ASN A 76 14.26 -0.81 11.69
CA ASN A 76 14.70 -0.42 10.35
C ASN A 76 13.88 0.75 9.81
N LEU A 77 12.57 0.77 10.01
CA LEU A 77 11.73 1.88 9.57
C LEU A 77 12.14 3.18 10.26
N ARG A 78 12.28 3.17 11.59
CA ARG A 78 12.74 4.35 12.34
C ARG A 78 14.14 4.80 11.92
N PHE A 79 15.08 3.87 11.74
CA PHE A 79 16.46 4.22 11.43
C PHE A 79 16.64 4.76 10.01
N HIS A 80 16.02 4.13 9.01
CA HIS A 80 16.24 4.47 7.61
C HIS A 80 15.32 5.57 7.09
N THR A 81 14.13 5.73 7.66
CA THR A 81 13.14 6.72 7.20
C THR A 81 12.93 7.87 8.19
N GLY A 82 13.19 7.65 9.49
CA GLY A 82 12.83 8.60 10.53
C GLY A 82 11.33 8.67 10.81
N ALA A 83 10.51 7.85 10.14
CA ALA A 83 9.06 7.96 10.25
C ALA A 83 8.53 7.61 11.66
N PRO A 84 7.56 8.41 12.19
CA PRO A 84 6.89 8.08 13.44
C PRO A 84 6.13 6.77 13.30
N LEU A 85 6.34 5.83 14.24
CA LEU A 85 5.49 4.64 14.33
C LEU A 85 4.33 4.91 15.28
N VAL A 86 3.11 4.73 14.79
CA VAL A 86 1.88 4.94 15.56
C VAL A 86 1.21 3.61 15.87
N GLU A 87 0.51 3.55 17.01
CA GLU A 87 -0.15 2.33 17.48
C GLU A 87 -1.55 2.16 16.87
N GLN A 88 -2.18 3.26 16.47
CA GLN A 88 -3.57 3.31 16.04
C GLN A 88 -3.68 3.63 14.54
N PRO A 89 -4.48 2.87 13.76
CA PRO A 89 -4.61 3.05 12.32
C PRO A 89 -5.09 4.45 11.90
N GLN A 90 -5.93 5.10 12.71
CA GLN A 90 -6.45 6.45 12.45
C GLN A 90 -5.35 7.51 12.37
N GLN A 91 -4.20 7.28 13.00
CA GLN A 91 -3.09 8.23 13.09
C GLN A 91 -2.11 8.11 11.92
N ALA A 92 -2.30 7.12 11.04
CA ALA A 92 -1.35 6.78 9.99
C ALA A 92 -1.59 7.56 8.70
N ILE A 93 -0.49 7.99 8.05
CA ILE A 93 -0.47 8.35 6.63
C ILE A 93 -0.22 7.10 5.78
N PHE A 94 0.67 6.22 6.23
CA PHE A 94 0.86 4.89 5.64
C PHE A 94 0.42 3.80 6.62
N ALA A 95 -0.61 3.06 6.24
CA ALA A 95 -1.04 1.87 6.95
C ALA A 95 -0.49 0.64 6.23
N VAL A 96 0.20 -0.26 6.95
CA VAL A 96 0.72 -1.50 6.39
C VAL A 96 0.05 -2.67 7.06
N ALA A 97 -0.65 -3.48 6.27
CA ALA A 97 -1.37 -4.63 6.77
C ALA A 97 -1.16 -5.87 5.89
N ASP A 98 -1.56 -7.02 6.41
CA ASP A 98 -1.67 -8.27 5.64
C ASP A 98 -3.15 -8.67 5.48
N GLU A 99 -3.38 -9.87 4.94
CA GLU A 99 -4.72 -10.41 4.69
C GLU A 99 -5.59 -10.57 5.95
N GLN A 100 -5.02 -10.43 7.16
CA GLN A 100 -5.75 -10.52 8.42
C GLN A 100 -6.37 -9.18 8.86
N ILE A 101 -6.24 -8.11 8.06
CA ILE A 101 -6.84 -6.80 8.36
C ILE A 101 -8.35 -6.93 8.66
N SER A 102 -8.78 -6.40 9.79
CA SER A 102 -10.19 -6.40 10.18
C SER A 102 -10.97 -5.26 9.54
N HIS A 103 -12.31 -5.41 9.45
CA HIS A 103 -13.18 -4.30 9.05
C HIS A 103 -13.02 -3.07 9.96
N GLU A 104 -12.81 -3.29 11.27
CA GLU A 104 -12.61 -2.19 12.23
C GLU A 104 -11.31 -1.42 11.95
N GLN A 105 -10.22 -2.13 11.66
CA GLN A 105 -8.95 -1.51 11.30
C GLN A 105 -9.03 -0.75 9.97
N LEU A 106 -9.75 -1.29 8.99
CA LEU A 106 -9.97 -0.65 7.70
C LEU A 106 -10.80 0.64 7.85
N ASN A 107 -11.94 0.57 8.55
CA ASN A 107 -12.83 1.71 8.78
C ASN A 107 -12.21 2.80 9.67
N ALA A 108 -11.16 2.44 10.40
CA ALA A 108 -10.40 3.37 11.20
C ALA A 108 -9.39 4.19 10.39
N LEU A 109 -9.04 3.79 9.16
CA LEU A 109 -8.08 4.56 8.37
C LEU A 109 -8.64 5.94 8.02
N SER A 110 -7.77 6.95 8.06
CA SER A 110 -8.15 8.30 7.67
C SER A 110 -8.59 8.32 6.21
N GLU A 111 -9.81 8.75 5.95
CA GLU A 111 -10.36 8.89 4.58
C GLU A 111 -10.08 10.27 3.95
N GLY A 112 -9.42 11.15 4.69
CA GLY A 112 -9.23 12.55 4.34
C GLY A 112 -10.49 13.38 4.57
N THR A 113 -10.53 14.58 3.99
CA THR A 113 -11.73 15.43 4.04
C THR A 113 -12.04 16.01 2.67
N ALA A 114 -13.24 16.56 2.47
CA ALA A 114 -13.62 17.15 1.17
C ALA A 114 -12.71 18.33 0.75
N VAL A 115 -12.16 19.06 1.72
CA VAL A 115 -11.26 20.20 1.48
C VAL A 115 -9.78 19.85 1.45
N ALA A 116 -9.42 18.69 2.04
CA ALA A 116 -8.05 18.18 2.09
C ALA A 116 -8.06 16.65 1.88
N PRO A 117 -8.46 16.16 0.69
CA PRO A 117 -8.58 14.73 0.41
C PRO A 117 -7.24 14.00 0.42
N GLU A 118 -6.13 14.72 0.22
CA GLU A 118 -4.77 14.21 0.28
C GLU A 118 -4.32 13.76 1.68
N THR A 119 -5.07 14.14 2.73
CA THR A 119 -4.79 13.75 4.12
C THR A 119 -5.31 12.34 4.46
N SER A 120 -5.95 11.66 3.51
CA SER A 120 -6.29 10.25 3.60
C SER A 120 -5.06 9.35 3.76
N ALA A 121 -5.23 8.23 4.42
CA ALA A 121 -4.23 7.18 4.49
C ALA A 121 -4.06 6.45 3.14
N THR A 122 -2.83 6.02 2.88
CA THR A 122 -2.52 5.01 1.87
C THR A 122 -2.37 3.66 2.56
N LEU A 123 -3.15 2.66 2.14
CA LEU A 123 -3.07 1.29 2.64
C LEU A 123 -2.13 0.46 1.76
N ILE A 124 -1.04 -0.02 2.34
CA ILE A 124 -0.13 -1.01 1.74
C ILE A 124 -0.51 -2.39 2.28
N LEU A 125 -1.21 -3.18 1.47
CA LEU A 125 -1.70 -4.51 1.84
C LEU A 125 -0.81 -5.60 1.24
N GLN A 126 -0.15 -6.38 2.10
CA GLN A 126 0.58 -7.58 1.69
C GLN A 126 -0.40 -8.72 1.43
N VAL A 127 -0.41 -9.23 0.20
CA VAL A 127 -1.25 -10.36 -0.22
C VAL A 127 -0.38 -11.54 -0.62
N ALA A 128 -0.90 -12.75 -0.42
CA ALA A 128 -0.27 -14.00 -0.80
C ALA A 128 -0.10 -14.09 -2.32
N SER A 129 -1.03 -13.53 -3.09
CA SER A 129 -0.94 -13.48 -4.55
C SER A 129 -1.70 -12.30 -5.16
N LEU A 130 -1.10 -11.69 -6.20
CA LEU A 130 -1.76 -10.70 -7.07
C LEU A 130 -2.62 -11.35 -8.18
N SER A 131 -2.83 -12.67 -8.11
CA SER A 131 -3.58 -13.49 -9.08
C SER A 131 -4.28 -14.66 -8.38
N GLY A 132 -5.28 -15.26 -9.01
CA GLY A 132 -5.97 -16.44 -8.46
C GLY A 132 -6.92 -16.14 -7.30
N GLY A 133 -7.29 -14.88 -7.10
CA GLY A 133 -8.43 -14.46 -6.28
C GLY A 133 -9.71 -14.30 -7.10
N ARG A 134 -10.66 -13.54 -6.56
CA ARG A 134 -11.91 -13.18 -7.25
C ARG A 134 -11.60 -12.25 -8.42
N MET A 135 -12.21 -12.50 -9.57
CA MET A 135 -12.01 -11.65 -10.75
C MET A 135 -12.72 -10.31 -10.53
N LEU A 136 -11.96 -9.22 -10.68
CA LEU A 136 -12.43 -7.85 -10.57
C LEU A 136 -12.23 -7.15 -11.91
N ARG A 137 -13.26 -6.44 -12.34
CA ARG A 137 -13.19 -5.51 -13.46
C ARG A 137 -12.92 -4.10 -12.96
N LEU A 138 -11.89 -3.47 -13.49
CA LEU A 138 -11.49 -2.11 -13.19
C LEU A 138 -11.81 -1.18 -14.37
N THR A 139 -12.41 -0.02 -14.08
CA THR A 139 -12.61 1.08 -15.05
C THR A 139 -12.32 2.43 -14.37
N GLY A 140 -12.23 3.51 -15.16
CA GLY A 140 -12.00 4.87 -14.66
C GLY A 140 -10.64 5.45 -15.07
N ALA A 141 -10.18 6.47 -14.34
CA ALA A 141 -8.96 7.20 -14.68
C ALA A 141 -7.73 6.28 -14.76
N GLY A 142 -6.94 6.41 -15.84
CA GLY A 142 -5.78 5.56 -16.09
C GLY A 142 -6.07 4.21 -16.76
N ILE A 143 -7.32 3.97 -17.13
CA ILE A 143 -7.77 2.77 -17.85
C ILE A 143 -8.47 3.22 -19.14
N ALA A 144 -8.06 2.69 -20.29
CA ALA A 144 -8.63 3.09 -21.59
C ALA A 144 -10.06 2.58 -21.76
N ASP A 145 -10.28 1.28 -21.50
CA ASP A 145 -11.59 0.63 -21.59
C ASP A 145 -11.92 -0.05 -20.25
N GLU A 146 -11.39 -1.26 -20.06
CA GLU A 146 -11.49 -2.02 -18.81
C GLU A 146 -10.19 -2.79 -18.56
N ARG A 147 -9.96 -3.19 -17.30
CA ARG A 147 -8.83 -4.03 -16.92
C ARG A 147 -9.26 -5.09 -15.92
N MET A 148 -8.89 -6.33 -16.20
CA MET A 148 -9.21 -7.48 -15.34
C MET A 148 -8.04 -7.77 -14.40
N VAL A 149 -8.32 -7.91 -13.11
CA VAL A 149 -7.35 -8.30 -12.08
C VAL A 149 -7.97 -9.34 -11.14
N ALA A 150 -7.14 -10.18 -10.52
CA ALA A 150 -7.63 -11.18 -9.58
C ALA A 150 -6.71 -11.36 -8.35
N PRO A 151 -6.39 -10.28 -7.60
CA PRO A 151 -5.64 -10.42 -6.36
C PRO A 151 -6.42 -11.22 -5.31
N GLN A 152 -5.72 -11.94 -4.45
CA GLN A 152 -6.32 -12.58 -3.28
C GLN A 152 -6.53 -11.50 -2.21
N LEU A 153 -7.80 -11.11 -2.00
CA LEU A 153 -8.18 -10.02 -1.12
C LEU A 153 -9.11 -10.52 -0.01
N PRO A 154 -9.00 -9.95 1.21
CA PRO A 154 -10.00 -10.11 2.26
C PRO A 154 -11.35 -9.54 1.81
N GLU A 155 -12.45 -10.09 2.33
CA GLU A 155 -13.81 -9.63 1.96
C GLU A 155 -14.03 -8.14 2.28
N CYS A 156 -13.47 -7.65 3.39
CA CYS A 156 -13.58 -6.23 3.77
C CYS A 156 -12.98 -5.29 2.71
N ILE A 157 -11.86 -5.69 2.10
CA ILE A 157 -11.20 -4.91 1.06
C ILE A 157 -12.01 -4.97 -0.23
N ILE A 158 -12.55 -6.14 -0.59
CA ILE A 158 -13.43 -6.26 -1.76
C ILE A 158 -14.64 -5.33 -1.59
N HIS A 159 -15.30 -5.37 -0.43
CA HIS A 159 -16.44 -4.51 -0.12
C HIS A 159 -16.09 -3.01 -0.18
N GLU A 160 -14.97 -2.59 0.41
CA GLU A 160 -14.50 -1.18 0.33
C GLU A 160 -14.28 -0.74 -1.12
N LEU A 161 -13.71 -1.61 -1.95
CA LEU A 161 -13.43 -1.32 -3.35
C LEU A 161 -14.69 -1.25 -4.22
N THR A 162 -15.68 -2.14 -4.00
CA THR A 162 -16.90 -2.20 -4.82
C THR A 162 -17.96 -1.20 -4.38
N GLU A 163 -18.17 -1.07 -3.07
CA GLU A 163 -19.24 -0.20 -2.55
C GLU A 163 -18.81 1.26 -2.44
N ARG A 164 -17.50 1.53 -2.30
CA ARG A 164 -16.93 2.88 -2.12
C ARG A 164 -17.78 3.69 -1.11
N PRO A 165 -17.84 3.27 0.17
CA PRO A 165 -18.74 3.87 1.15
C PRO A 165 -18.44 5.35 1.42
N HIS A 166 -17.21 5.78 1.14
CA HIS A 166 -16.72 7.14 1.27
C HIS A 166 -16.95 7.92 -0.04
N PRO A 167 -17.69 9.04 -0.04
CA PRO A 167 -17.97 9.79 -1.26
C PRO A 167 -16.69 10.47 -1.76
N PHE A 168 -16.42 10.35 -3.06
CA PHE A 168 -15.31 11.08 -3.69
C PHE A 168 -15.43 12.59 -3.38
N PRO A 169 -14.34 13.27 -2.92
CA PRO A 169 -12.93 12.87 -3.02
C PRO A 169 -12.34 12.09 -1.83
N LEU A 170 -13.16 11.69 -0.85
CA LEU A 170 -12.71 10.93 0.31
C LEU A 170 -12.42 9.46 -0.07
N GLY A 171 -11.73 8.77 0.82
CA GLY A 171 -11.39 7.35 0.72
C GLY A 171 -9.89 7.11 0.75
N ILE A 172 -9.51 5.84 0.91
CA ILE A 172 -8.12 5.43 0.92
C ILE A 172 -7.62 5.10 -0.49
N ASP A 173 -6.32 5.24 -0.70
CA ASP A 173 -5.65 4.64 -1.86
C ASP A 173 -5.02 3.30 -1.47
N LEU A 174 -5.17 2.30 -2.33
CA LEU A 174 -4.73 0.94 -2.06
C LEU A 174 -3.50 0.56 -2.88
N ILE A 175 -2.48 0.05 -2.21
CA ILE A 175 -1.28 -0.55 -2.81
C ILE A 175 -1.23 -2.01 -2.35
N LEU A 176 -1.32 -2.95 -3.28
CA LEU A 176 -1.18 -4.38 -3.04
C LEU A 176 0.26 -4.81 -3.31
N THR A 177 0.87 -5.56 -2.39
CA THR A 177 2.24 -6.05 -2.56
C THR A 177 2.32 -7.57 -2.39
N CYS A 178 3.17 -8.21 -3.21
CA CYS A 178 3.43 -9.64 -3.15
C CYS A 178 4.87 -9.92 -3.61
N GLY A 179 5.76 -10.18 -2.65
CA GLY A 179 7.20 -10.30 -2.91
C GLY A 179 7.77 -8.96 -3.40
N GLU A 180 8.28 -8.93 -4.63
CA GLU A 180 8.80 -7.74 -5.31
C GLU A 180 7.77 -7.01 -6.17
N ARG A 181 6.58 -7.59 -6.32
CA ARG A 181 5.53 -7.09 -7.21
C ARG A 181 4.55 -6.20 -6.46
N LEU A 182 4.03 -5.23 -7.19
CA LEU A 182 3.08 -4.24 -6.68
C LEU A 182 1.97 -4.00 -7.72
N LEU A 183 0.75 -3.84 -7.24
CA LEU A 183 -0.42 -3.36 -7.99
C LEU A 183 -1.06 -2.24 -7.16
N ALA A 184 -1.60 -1.20 -7.80
CA ALA A 184 -2.33 -0.17 -7.07
C ALA A 184 -3.75 0.02 -7.60
N ILE A 185 -4.64 0.43 -6.69
CA ILE A 185 -6.04 0.77 -6.94
C ILE A 185 -6.34 2.06 -6.17
N PRO A 186 -6.14 3.24 -6.79
CA PRO A 186 -6.54 4.52 -6.21
C PRO A 186 -8.06 4.59 -6.01
N ARG A 187 -8.51 5.50 -5.15
CA ARG A 187 -9.92 5.72 -4.82
C ARG A 187 -10.81 6.10 -6.01
N THR A 188 -10.21 6.61 -7.09
CA THR A 188 -10.90 6.97 -8.34
C THR A 188 -11.28 5.77 -9.19
N THR A 189 -10.76 4.57 -8.90
CA THR A 189 -10.99 3.37 -9.70
C THR A 189 -12.36 2.79 -9.39
N HIS A 190 -13.18 2.58 -10.41
CA HIS A 190 -14.41 1.80 -10.27
C HIS A 190 -14.08 0.32 -10.32
N VAL A 191 -14.61 -0.45 -9.37
CA VAL A 191 -14.30 -1.87 -9.18
C VAL A 191 -15.60 -2.65 -9.14
N GLU A 192 -15.71 -3.69 -9.94
CA GLU A 192 -16.88 -4.56 -9.99
C GLU A 192 -16.43 -6.02 -9.93
N VAL A 193 -17.20 -6.87 -9.23
CA VAL A 193 -17.00 -8.32 -9.23
C VAL A 193 -17.65 -8.93 -10.48
N CYS A 194 -16.93 -9.83 -11.15
CA CYS A 194 -17.46 -10.60 -12.28
C CYS A 194 -18.19 -11.87 -11.85
#